data_AF-A0A3D0NZX3-F1
#
_entry.id   AF-A0A3D0NZX3-F1
#
_cell.length_a   1.000
_cell.length_b   1.000
_cell.length_c   1.000
_cell.angle_alpha   90.00
_cell.angle_beta   90.00
_cell.angle_gamma   90.00
#
_symmetry.space_group_name_H-M   'P 1'
#
loop_
_entity.id
_entity.type
_entity.pdbx_description
1 polymer ?
#
loop_
_entity_poly.entity_id
_entity_poly.type
_entity_poly.pdbx_seq_one_letter_code
_entity_poly.pdbx_strand_id
1 'polypeptide(L)'
;MSKYMTFESQSFPNRELLLDALAECGFASPTQGSNLPLEGWDKRNPQTADIVIRRRDVLGLALLGDIGFQKTVKGYLAIIDDLDLAHRLGQDFVIKLQNSYHEAAARKMAKKLGGTLIKERIGKTVKIRIKY
;
A
#
# COMPACT_ATOMS: atom_id res chain seq x y z
N MET A 1 -6.76 8.38 -20.96
CA MET A 1 -5.99 9.50 -20.39
C MET A 1 -5.56 9.06 -19.00
N SER A 2 -4.28 9.21 -18.65
CA SER A 2 -3.75 8.92 -17.29
C SER A 2 -4.49 9.76 -16.25
N LYS A 3 -4.91 9.15 -15.15
CA LYS A 3 -5.44 9.88 -13.99
C LYS A 3 -5.15 9.15 -12.69
N TYR A 4 -4.98 9.91 -11.61
CA TYR A 4 -4.95 9.36 -10.26
C TYR A 4 -6.33 8.85 -9.84
N MET A 5 -6.35 7.67 -9.20
CA MET A 5 -7.51 7.04 -8.59
C MET A 5 -7.30 6.88 -7.09
N THR A 6 -8.35 7.15 -6.32
CA THR A 6 -8.36 6.95 -4.86
C THR A 6 -9.15 5.69 -4.50
N PHE A 7 -8.58 4.87 -3.63
CA PHE A 7 -9.15 3.57 -3.22
C PHE A 7 -9.85 3.66 -1.87
N GLU A 8 -11.04 4.24 -1.82
CA GLU A 8 -11.76 4.52 -0.57
C GLU A 8 -12.19 3.27 0.22
N SER A 9 -12.36 2.12 -0.46
CA SER A 9 -12.75 0.86 0.19
C SER A 9 -11.58 0.13 0.85
N GLN A 10 -10.34 0.55 0.59
CA GLN A 10 -9.12 -0.02 1.19
C GLN A 10 -8.39 1.06 1.99
N SER A 11 -8.71 1.14 3.29
CA SER A 11 -7.99 2.00 4.23
C SER A 11 -6.93 1.22 4.99
N PHE A 12 -5.81 1.88 5.27
CA PHE A 12 -4.70 1.38 6.10
C PHE A 12 -4.63 2.19 7.41
N PRO A 13 -5.27 1.76 8.51
CA PRO A 13 -5.37 2.55 9.73
C PRO A 13 -4.04 2.90 10.42
N ASN A 14 -3.07 1.98 10.39
CA ASN A 14 -1.82 2.12 11.11
C ASN A 14 -0.65 2.40 10.16
N ARG A 15 0.05 3.51 10.40
CA ARG A 15 1.18 3.95 9.56
C ARG A 15 2.32 2.91 9.50
N GLU A 16 2.74 2.39 10.65
CA GLU A 16 3.88 1.46 10.72
C GLU A 16 3.58 0.18 9.94
N LEU A 17 2.38 -0.36 10.11
CA LEU A 17 1.96 -1.56 9.40
C LEU A 17 1.84 -1.34 7.88
N LEU A 18 1.46 -0.12 7.45
CA LEU A 18 1.50 0.24 6.04
C LEU A 18 2.93 0.28 5.50
N LEU A 19 3.86 0.88 6.24
CA LEU A 19 5.27 0.92 5.82
C LEU A 19 5.89 -0.49 5.76
N ASP A 20 5.59 -1.35 6.73
CA ASP A 20 6.02 -2.75 6.73
C ASP A 20 5.46 -3.50 5.51
N ALA A 21 4.17 -3.33 5.21
CA ALA A 21 3.53 -3.95 4.05
C ALA A 21 4.10 -3.44 2.72
N LEU A 22 4.38 -2.14 2.63
CA LEU A 22 5.03 -1.54 1.48
C LEU A 22 6.42 -2.12 1.25
N ALA A 23 7.21 -2.28 2.31
CA ALA A 23 8.53 -2.90 2.22
C ALA A 23 8.44 -4.35 1.71
N GLU A 24 7.45 -5.13 2.19
CA GLU A 24 7.20 -6.48 1.69
C GLU A 24 6.75 -6.54 0.23
N CYS A 25 6.05 -5.50 -0.23
CA CYS A 25 5.71 -5.33 -1.64
C CYS A 25 6.87 -4.78 -2.50
N GLY A 26 8.05 -4.58 -1.92
CA GLY A 26 9.25 -4.11 -2.63
C GLY A 26 9.49 -2.59 -2.58
N PHE A 27 8.71 -1.84 -1.81
CA PHE A 27 8.82 -0.39 -1.65
C PHE A 27 9.42 -0.03 -0.29
N ALA A 28 10.71 -0.28 -0.13
CA ALA A 28 11.38 -0.23 1.18
C ALA A 28 11.62 1.17 1.77
N SER A 29 11.54 2.24 0.97
CA SER A 29 11.90 3.59 1.43
C SER A 29 10.95 4.68 0.91
N PRO A 30 9.66 4.62 1.27
CA PRO A 30 8.72 5.68 0.90
C PRO A 30 9.09 6.99 1.63
N THR A 31 8.96 8.11 0.93
CA THR A 31 9.07 9.45 1.51
C THR A 31 7.87 9.70 2.43
N GLN A 32 8.11 10.23 3.62
CA GLN A 32 7.06 10.53 4.60
C GLN A 32 7.01 12.03 4.90
N GLY A 33 5.82 12.57 5.07
CA GLY A 33 5.59 13.99 5.35
C GLY A 33 4.11 14.31 5.43
N SER A 34 3.75 15.56 5.17
CA SER A 34 2.36 15.99 5.05
C SER A 34 2.18 16.78 3.76
N ASN A 35 1.09 16.50 3.04
CA ASN A 35 0.74 17.16 1.78
C ASN A 35 1.89 17.19 0.75
N LEU A 36 2.64 16.09 0.65
CA LEU A 36 3.71 15.96 -0.33
C LEU A 36 3.10 15.88 -1.74
N PRO A 37 3.58 16.67 -2.71
CA PRO A 37 3.04 16.62 -4.07
C PRO A 37 3.39 15.30 -4.75
N LEU A 38 2.40 14.73 -5.44
CA LEU A 38 2.60 13.59 -6.33
C LEU A 38 3.00 14.07 -7.71
N GLU A 39 4.08 13.51 -8.24
CA GLU A 39 4.53 13.78 -9.61
C GLU A 39 4.02 12.67 -10.54
N GLY A 40 3.28 13.05 -11.58
CA GLY A 40 2.79 12.12 -12.59
C GLY A 40 2.78 12.74 -13.98
N TRP A 41 2.39 11.94 -14.98
CA TRP A 41 2.31 12.41 -16.36
C TRP A 41 1.22 13.49 -16.53
N ASP A 42 0.04 13.29 -15.93
CA ASP A 42 -1.02 14.31 -15.97
C ASP A 42 -0.81 15.36 -14.88
N LYS A 43 -0.41 16.57 -15.31
CA LYS A 43 -0.19 17.72 -14.42
C LYS A 43 -1.46 18.53 -14.14
N ARG A 44 -2.59 18.20 -14.77
CA ARG A 44 -3.84 18.98 -14.67
C ARG A 44 -4.56 18.82 -13.34
N ASN A 45 -4.35 17.71 -12.66
CA ASN A 45 -4.96 17.43 -11.37
C ASN A 45 -3.87 17.17 -10.32
N PRO A 46 -3.31 18.23 -9.71
CA PRO A 46 -2.30 18.05 -8.67
C PRO A 46 -2.91 17.30 -7.49
N GLN A 47 -2.21 16.25 -7.05
CA GLN A 47 -2.59 15.44 -5.90
C GLN A 47 -1.48 15.51 -4.85
N THR A 48 -1.85 15.32 -3.59
CA THR A 48 -0.92 15.27 -2.47
C THR A 48 -1.12 14.01 -1.65
N ALA A 49 -0.09 13.61 -0.92
CA ALA A 49 -0.14 12.48 0.00
C ALA A 49 0.79 12.69 1.21
N ASP A 50 0.58 11.91 2.27
CA ASP A 50 1.44 11.94 3.47
C ASP A 50 2.59 10.93 3.35
N ILE A 51 2.39 9.85 2.58
CA ILE A 51 3.42 8.86 2.27
C ILE A 51 3.49 8.74 0.75
N VAL A 52 4.68 8.87 0.19
CA VAL A 52 4.91 8.88 -1.26
C VAL A 52 6.01 7.90 -1.63
N ILE A 53 5.68 6.98 -2.53
CA ILE A 53 6.67 6.18 -3.24
C ILE A 53 6.98 6.93 -4.53
N ARG A 54 8.20 7.45 -4.64
CA ARG A 54 8.62 8.19 -5.82
C ARG A 54 8.86 7.22 -6.97
N ARG A 55 8.28 7.50 -8.14
CA ARG A 55 8.45 6.66 -9.35
C ARG A 55 9.91 6.42 -9.73
N ARG A 56 10.79 7.40 -9.44
CA ARG A 56 12.24 7.33 -9.69
C ARG A 56 12.99 6.39 -8.74
N ASP A 57 12.42 6.08 -7.58
CA ASP A 57 13.04 5.26 -6.54
C ASP A 57 12.58 3.79 -6.63
N VAL A 58 11.63 3.47 -7.52
CA VAL A 58 11.14 2.11 -7.73
C VAL A 58 12.00 1.38 -8.76
N LEU A 59 12.96 0.61 -8.27
CA LEU A 59 13.83 -0.20 -9.13
C LEU A 59 13.04 -1.34 -9.80
N GLY A 60 13.26 -1.52 -11.10
CA GLY A 60 12.65 -2.61 -11.88
C GLY A 60 11.22 -2.35 -12.36
N LEU A 61 10.59 -1.24 -11.99
CA LEU A 61 9.27 -0.84 -12.49
C LEU A 61 9.30 0.61 -13.01
N ALA A 62 9.08 0.78 -14.31
CA ALA A 62 8.97 2.10 -14.92
C ALA A 62 7.57 2.69 -14.71
N LEU A 63 7.32 3.20 -13.51
CA LEU A 63 6.05 3.85 -13.16
C LEU A 63 5.89 5.20 -13.86
N LEU A 64 4.65 5.51 -14.22
CA LEU A 64 4.24 6.75 -14.89
C LEU A 64 4.03 7.89 -13.88
N GLY A 65 3.56 7.56 -12.68
CA GLY A 65 3.38 8.49 -11.58
C GLY A 65 3.91 7.97 -10.24
N ASP A 66 4.06 8.89 -9.30
CA ASP A 66 4.29 8.57 -7.90
C ASP A 66 3.07 7.84 -7.32
N ILE A 67 3.30 6.95 -6.36
CA ILE A 67 2.22 6.29 -5.61
C ILE A 67 2.07 7.01 -4.28
N GLY A 68 0.87 7.53 -4.00
CA GLY A 68 0.56 8.25 -2.78
C GLY A 68 -0.27 7.45 -1.81
N PHE A 69 -0.13 7.76 -0.53
CA PHE A 69 -1.07 7.39 0.52
C PHE A 69 -1.45 8.63 1.33
N GLN A 70 -2.68 9.11 1.16
CA GLN A 70 -3.19 10.30 1.83
C GLN A 70 -3.80 9.93 3.18
N LYS A 71 -3.39 10.63 4.24
CA LYS A 71 -3.96 10.42 5.57
C LYS A 71 -5.40 10.96 5.62
N THR A 72 -6.27 10.17 6.24
CA THR A 72 -7.68 10.48 6.51
C THR A 72 -8.03 10.12 7.96
N VAL A 73 -9.27 10.42 8.37
CA VAL A 73 -9.81 10.03 9.69
C VAL A 73 -9.81 8.51 9.92
N LYS A 74 -9.88 7.71 8.85
CA LYS A 74 -9.98 6.24 8.93
C LYS A 74 -8.65 5.52 8.69
N GLY A 75 -7.56 6.25 8.47
CA GLY A 75 -6.28 5.71 8.04
C GLY A 75 -5.78 6.34 6.74
N TYR A 76 -4.87 5.66 6.06
CA TYR A 76 -4.32 6.11 4.80
C TYR A 76 -5.07 5.49 3.63
N LEU A 77 -5.39 6.29 2.60
CA LEU A 77 -5.99 5.85 1.35
C LEU A 77 -4.97 5.91 0.22
N ALA A 78 -4.91 4.86 -0.60
CA ALA A 78 -4.01 4.83 -1.74
C ALA A 78 -4.50 5.76 -2.86
N ILE A 79 -3.55 6.49 -3.47
CA ILE A 79 -3.72 7.33 -4.66
C ILE A 79 -2.73 6.83 -5.70
N ILE A 80 -3.23 6.25 -6.80
CA ILE A 80 -2.41 5.55 -7.81
C ILE A 80 -2.87 5.95 -9.20
N ASP A 81 -1.94 6.11 -10.13
CA ASP A 81 -2.27 6.34 -11.54
C ASP A 81 -2.92 5.08 -12.17
N ASP A 82 -4.00 5.28 -12.92
CA ASP A 82 -4.78 4.20 -13.52
C ASP A 82 -4.00 3.40 -14.58
N LEU A 83 -3.12 4.06 -15.33
CA LEU A 83 -2.26 3.38 -16.31
C LEU A 83 -1.16 2.57 -15.63
N ASP A 84 -0.66 3.02 -14.48
CA ASP A 84 0.26 2.21 -13.67
C ASP A 84 -0.41 0.93 -13.17
N LEU A 85 -1.67 0.98 -12.74
CA LEU A 85 -2.43 -0.22 -12.37
C LEU A 85 -2.70 -1.13 -13.57
N ALA A 86 -3.05 -0.58 -14.72
CA ALA A 86 -3.35 -1.35 -15.92
C ALA A 86 -2.11 -2.04 -16.53
N HIS A 87 -0.94 -1.41 -16.45
CA HIS A 87 0.21 -1.82 -17.26
C HIS A 87 1.50 -2.10 -16.49
N ARG A 88 1.63 -1.67 -15.22
CA ARG A 88 2.88 -1.79 -14.44
C ARG A 88 2.73 -2.61 -13.17
N LEU A 89 1.79 -2.21 -12.30
CA LEU A 89 1.58 -2.79 -10.97
C LEU A 89 0.63 -3.99 -10.99
N GLY A 90 -0.30 -4.01 -11.94
CA GLY A 90 -1.40 -4.96 -12.00
C GLY A 90 -2.64 -4.47 -11.25
N GLN A 91 -3.82 -4.85 -11.77
CA GLN A 91 -5.13 -4.43 -11.24
C GLN A 91 -5.39 -4.94 -9.80
N ASP A 92 -4.69 -5.99 -9.37
CA ASP A 92 -4.81 -6.58 -8.04
C ASP A 92 -3.80 -6.02 -7.02
N PHE A 93 -3.01 -5.00 -7.40
CA PHE A 93 -1.97 -4.42 -6.57
C PHE A 93 -2.47 -3.98 -5.18
N VAL A 94 -3.56 -3.20 -5.15
CA VAL A 94 -4.12 -2.69 -3.89
C VAL A 94 -4.61 -3.83 -3.00
N ILE A 95 -5.16 -4.89 -3.59
CA ILE A 95 -5.61 -6.08 -2.87
C ILE A 95 -4.41 -6.84 -2.28
N LYS A 96 -3.32 -7.01 -3.05
CA LYS A 96 -2.08 -7.62 -2.56
C LYS A 96 -1.48 -6.84 -1.40
N LEU A 97 -1.42 -5.52 -1.51
CA LEU A 97 -0.94 -4.64 -0.45
C LEU A 97 -1.81 -4.74 0.81
N GLN A 98 -3.13 -4.77 0.66
CA GLN A 98 -4.05 -4.96 1.78
C GLN A 98 -3.85 -6.30 2.49
N ASN A 99 -3.63 -7.38 1.73
CA ASN A 99 -3.32 -8.69 2.31
C ASN A 99 -2.00 -8.66 3.09
N SER A 100 -0.93 -8.10 2.53
CA SER A 100 0.36 -7.95 3.23
C SER A 100 0.21 -7.10 4.51
N TYR A 101 -0.57 -6.02 4.47
CA TYR A 101 -0.89 -5.22 5.65
C TYR A 101 -1.58 -6.02 6.77
N HIS A 102 -2.60 -6.81 6.44
CA HIS A 102 -3.29 -7.64 7.43
C HIS A 102 -2.38 -8.74 7.99
N GLU A 103 -1.48 -9.28 7.17
CA GLU A 103 -0.48 -10.25 7.62
C GLU A 103 0.57 -9.63 8.55
N ALA A 104 1.05 -8.42 8.25
CA ALA A 104 1.94 -7.67 9.12
C ALA A 104 1.27 -7.38 10.48
N ALA A 105 0.00 -6.97 10.45
CA ALA A 105 -0.81 -6.75 11.65
C ALA A 105 -0.90 -8.02 12.51
N ALA A 106 -1.22 -9.16 11.89
CA ALA A 106 -1.37 -10.42 12.58
C ALA A 106 -0.03 -10.94 13.13
N ARG A 107 1.10 -10.75 12.41
CA ARG A 107 2.44 -11.07 12.92
C ARG A 107 2.80 -10.24 14.14
N LYS A 108 2.55 -8.93 14.11
CA LYS A 108 2.79 -8.03 15.25
C LYS A 108 1.96 -8.45 16.47
N MET A 109 0.70 -8.86 16.25
CA MET A 109 -0.16 -9.37 17.31
C MET A 109 0.32 -10.71 17.88
N ALA A 110 0.74 -11.65 17.02
CA ALA A 110 1.26 -12.95 17.45
C ALA A 110 2.49 -12.78 18.35
N LYS A 111 3.44 -11.93 17.93
CA LYS A 111 4.63 -11.61 18.73
C LYS A 111 4.26 -11.00 20.09
N LYS A 112 3.28 -10.09 20.14
CA LYS A 112 2.81 -9.47 21.39
C LYS A 112 2.19 -10.50 22.35
N LEU A 113 1.50 -11.50 21.83
CA LEU A 113 0.86 -12.56 22.61
C LEU A 113 1.81 -13.71 22.96
N GLY A 114 3.08 -13.67 22.52
CA GLY A 114 3.99 -14.82 22.63
C GLY A 114 3.55 -16.03 21.80
N GLY A 115 2.63 -15.84 20.86
CA GLY A 115 2.06 -16.88 20.02
C GLY A 115 2.74 -17.02 18.67
N THR A 116 2.39 -18.09 17.96
CA THR A 116 2.84 -18.35 16.59
C THR A 116 1.70 -18.11 15.61
N LEU A 117 2.01 -17.47 14.47
CA LEU A 117 1.06 -17.25 13.40
C LEU A 117 0.93 -18.50 12.52
N ILE A 118 -0.29 -19.02 12.41
CA ILE A 118 -0.65 -20.15 11.56
C ILE A 118 -1.44 -19.62 10.37
N LYS A 119 -0.95 -19.91 9.17
CA LYS A 119 -1.54 -19.49 7.92
C LYS A 119 -2.14 -20.70 7.21
N GLU A 120 -3.40 -20.60 6.83
CA GLU A 120 -4.12 -21.68 6.14
C GLU A 120 -4.87 -21.10 4.95
N ARG A 121 -4.65 -21.65 3.75
CA ARG A 121 -5.39 -21.26 2.55
C ARG A 121 -6.60 -22.19 2.39
N ILE A 122 -7.79 -21.61 2.41
CA ILE A 122 -9.07 -22.31 2.22
C ILE A 122 -9.72 -21.73 0.96
N GLY A 123 -9.59 -22.44 -0.17
CA GLY A 123 -10.03 -21.95 -1.47
C GLY A 123 -9.35 -20.62 -1.84
N LYS A 124 -10.16 -19.57 -2.03
CA LYS A 124 -9.69 -18.20 -2.33
C LYS A 124 -9.41 -17.36 -1.07
N THR A 125 -9.64 -17.91 0.13
CA THR A 125 -9.50 -17.20 1.40
C THR A 125 -8.22 -17.62 2.11
N VAL A 126 -7.50 -16.67 2.70
CA VAL A 126 -6.39 -16.94 3.62
C VAL A 126 -6.91 -16.74 5.04
N LYS A 127 -6.95 -17.81 5.82
CA LYS A 127 -7.28 -17.79 7.24
C LYS A 127 -5.99 -17.67 8.05
N ILE A 128 -5.93 -16.66 8.89
CA ILE A 128 -4.81 -16.42 9.80
C ILE A 128 -5.28 -16.71 11.23
N ARG A 129 -4.58 -17.58 11.94
CA ARG A 129 -4.83 -17.93 13.34
C ARG A 129 -3.58 -17.64 14.16
N ILE A 130 -3.75 -17.11 15.37
CA ILE A 130 -2.66 -17.00 16.33
C ILE A 130 -2.86 -18.12 17.35
N LYS A 131 -1.86 -18.98 17.52
CA LYS A 131 -1.85 -20.04 18.53
C LYS A 131 -0.90 -19.62 19.65
N TYR A 132 -1.41 -19.55 20.87
CA TYR A 132 -0.66 -19.32 22.11
C TYR A 132 -1.20 -20.28 23.18
#